data_AF-A0A938HTA7-F1
#
_entry.id   AF-A0A938HTA7-F1
#
_cell.length_a   1.000
_cell.length_b   1.000
_cell.length_c   1.000
_cell.angle_alpha   90.00
_cell.angle_beta   90.00
_cell.angle_gamma   90.00
#
_symmetry.space_group_name_H-M   'P 1'
#
loop_
_entity.id
_entity.type
_entity.pdbx_description
1 polymer ?
#
loop_
_entity_poly.entity_id
_entity_poly.type
_entity_poly.pdbx_seq_one_letter_code
_entity_poly.pdbx_strand_id
1 'polypeptide(L)'
;MQATVRIRRFNPEQPANNGKFQEFKLDVPDSTTVLDALIKVREDVDGTLGVRCSCRASICGSCGMRVNGQAKLACKTKIADVSRHGEPITVEPMGNMPVVKDLITDMKVFWDKLRQVEPYLQPEGPAPKGEYIASDESMNHLVGVMNCIMCGACVSDCTVLAVDKNFIAPAALAKAYRFVADPRDSRTSQRLGVLNESGGVWDCVRCMYCVEVCPKGVAPMERIMKMRDLAMEAGYNNTPGARHTESFASSVKSDGLLNETKLAIDSTGIFNIPGQLAQAPVAVRALLRGKLPPLFGHKIKARKQIKRVFEKVEGQE
;
A
#
# COMPACT_ATOMS: atom_id res chain seq x y z
N MET A 1 -18.38 8.52 -30.08
CA MET A 1 -16.92 8.46 -30.34
C MET A 1 -16.54 7.01 -30.53
N GLN A 2 -15.61 6.73 -31.44
CA GLN A 2 -15.10 5.37 -31.61
C GLN A 2 -14.02 5.11 -30.56
N ALA A 3 -14.22 4.07 -29.75
CA ALA A 3 -13.27 3.62 -28.74
C ALA A 3 -12.86 2.17 -29.00
N THR A 4 -11.57 1.86 -28.83
CA THR A 4 -11.08 0.48 -28.88
C THR A 4 -10.75 0.02 -27.46
N VAL A 5 -11.39 -1.04 -26.99
CA VAL A 5 -11.12 -1.66 -25.69
C VAL A 5 -10.42 -2.99 -25.91
N ARG A 6 -9.20 -3.11 -25.40
CA ARG A 6 -8.35 -4.29 -25.48
C ARG A 6 -8.37 -5.04 -24.15
N ILE A 7 -9.08 -6.15 -24.10
CA ILE A 7 -9.37 -6.90 -22.87
C ILE A 7 -8.47 -8.13 -22.79
N ARG A 8 -7.79 -8.31 -21.66
CA ARG A 8 -7.04 -9.54 -21.36
C ARG A 8 -8.00 -10.68 -21.02
N ARG A 9 -8.00 -11.72 -21.85
CA ARG A 9 -8.88 -12.89 -21.69
C ARG A 9 -8.20 -13.99 -20.88
N PHE A 10 -8.99 -14.68 -20.07
CA PHE A 10 -8.56 -15.85 -19.30
C PHE A 10 -9.75 -16.78 -19.06
N ASN A 11 -9.65 -18.02 -19.51
CA ASN A 11 -10.61 -19.08 -19.26
C ASN A 11 -9.89 -20.33 -18.69
N PRO A 12 -10.11 -20.71 -17.43
CA PRO A 12 -9.46 -21.89 -16.85
C PRO A 12 -9.82 -23.20 -17.59
N GLU A 13 -10.97 -23.25 -18.26
CA GLU A 13 -11.41 -24.41 -19.05
C GLU A 13 -10.76 -24.47 -20.45
N GLN A 14 -10.13 -23.37 -20.90
CA GLN A 14 -9.46 -23.29 -22.21
C GLN A 14 -8.05 -22.71 -22.10
N PRO A 15 -7.09 -23.46 -21.51
CA PRO A 15 -5.76 -22.94 -21.20
C PRO A 15 -4.99 -22.39 -22.42
N ALA A 16 -5.20 -22.97 -23.60
CA ALA A 16 -4.53 -22.57 -24.85
C ALA A 16 -4.85 -21.13 -25.31
N ASN A 17 -5.93 -20.53 -24.79
CA ASN A 17 -6.35 -19.17 -25.12
C ASN A 17 -6.01 -18.14 -24.02
N ASN A 18 -5.41 -18.58 -22.91
CA ASN A 18 -5.13 -17.70 -21.78
C ASN A 18 -4.05 -16.68 -22.08
N GLY A 19 -4.25 -15.45 -21.62
CA GLY A 19 -3.29 -14.35 -21.76
C GLY A 19 -3.35 -13.61 -23.09
N LYS A 20 -4.23 -14.02 -24.01
CA LYS A 20 -4.50 -13.29 -25.25
C LYS A 20 -5.29 -12.02 -24.94
N PHE A 21 -4.98 -10.95 -25.66
CA PHE A 21 -5.80 -9.75 -25.68
C PHE A 21 -6.79 -9.84 -26.82
N GLN A 22 -8.04 -9.46 -26.55
CA GLN A 22 -9.09 -9.33 -27.56
C GLN A 22 -9.52 -7.88 -27.65
N GLU A 23 -9.62 -7.37 -28.88
CA GLU A 23 -9.97 -5.98 -29.15
C GLU A 23 -11.43 -5.87 -29.56
N PHE A 24 -12.12 -4.89 -28.98
CA PHE A 24 -13.50 -4.57 -29.26
C PHE A 24 -13.59 -3.09 -29.64
N LYS A 25 -14.08 -2.83 -30.86
CA LYS A 25 -14.35 -1.48 -31.33
C LYS A 25 -15.80 -1.14 -31.01
N LEU A 26 -16.00 -0.05 -30.28
CA LEU A 26 -17.31 0.38 -29.81
C LEU A 26 -17.56 1.82 -30.25
N ASP A 27 -18.79 2.11 -30.66
CA ASP A 27 -19.27 3.48 -30.76
C ASP A 27 -20.04 3.82 -29.48
N VAL A 28 -19.51 4.79 -28.73
CA VAL A 28 -19.97 5.14 -27.40
C VAL A 28 -19.96 6.65 -27.19
N PRO A 29 -20.90 7.22 -26.40
CA PRO A 29 -20.83 8.62 -25.98
C PRO A 29 -19.57 8.94 -25.16
N ASP A 30 -19.16 10.21 -25.11
CA ASP A 30 -17.97 10.65 -24.34
C ASP A 30 -18.12 10.46 -22.83
N SER A 31 -19.37 10.38 -22.34
CA SER A 31 -19.69 10.12 -20.94
C SER A 31 -19.49 8.65 -20.54
N THR A 32 -19.24 7.75 -21.48
CA THR A 32 -19.15 6.31 -21.25
C THR A 32 -17.95 5.96 -20.37
N THR A 33 -18.21 5.20 -19.32
CA THR A 33 -17.17 4.67 -18.44
C THR A 33 -16.57 3.38 -19.00
N VAL A 34 -15.39 2.99 -18.52
CA VAL A 34 -14.78 1.69 -18.86
C VAL A 34 -15.75 0.56 -18.50
N LEU A 35 -16.48 0.66 -17.37
CA LEU A 35 -17.48 -0.34 -17.03
C LEU A 35 -18.63 -0.41 -18.05
N ASP A 36 -19.15 0.74 -18.50
CA ASP A 36 -20.24 0.77 -19.48
C ASP A 36 -19.81 0.10 -20.80
N ALA A 37 -18.58 0.33 -21.25
CA ALA A 37 -18.02 -0.36 -22.42
C ALA A 37 -17.87 -1.88 -22.19
N LEU A 38 -17.41 -2.31 -21.02
CA LEU A 38 -17.30 -3.74 -20.70
C LEU A 38 -18.65 -4.44 -20.64
N ILE A 39 -19.66 -3.77 -20.08
CA ILE A 39 -21.04 -4.27 -20.08
C ILE A 39 -21.55 -4.34 -21.52
N LYS A 40 -21.34 -3.29 -22.34
CA LYS A 40 -21.72 -3.30 -23.76
C LYS A 40 -21.08 -4.45 -24.53
N VAL A 41 -19.78 -4.71 -24.31
CA VAL A 41 -19.10 -5.88 -24.90
C VAL A 41 -19.76 -7.17 -24.47
N ARG A 42 -20.03 -7.35 -23.17
CA ARG A 42 -20.63 -8.58 -22.65
C ARG A 42 -22.04 -8.83 -23.18
N GLU A 43 -22.90 -7.81 -23.16
CA GLU A 43 -24.32 -7.98 -23.53
C GLU A 43 -24.53 -8.02 -25.05
N ASP A 44 -23.79 -7.21 -25.82
CA ASP A 44 -24.08 -7.02 -27.25
C ASP A 44 -23.11 -7.79 -28.18
N VAL A 45 -21.94 -8.20 -27.71
CA VAL A 45 -20.86 -8.74 -28.57
C VAL A 45 -20.38 -10.13 -28.15
N ASP A 46 -20.02 -10.31 -26.87
CA ASP A 46 -19.44 -11.56 -26.35
C ASP A 46 -19.90 -11.81 -24.90
N GLY A 47 -20.98 -12.58 -24.76
CA GLY A 47 -21.56 -12.99 -23.47
C GLY A 47 -20.65 -13.85 -22.58
N THR A 48 -19.49 -14.29 -23.07
CA THR A 48 -18.55 -15.10 -22.28
C THR A 48 -17.66 -14.26 -21.36
N LEU A 49 -17.64 -12.93 -21.53
CA LEU A 49 -16.76 -12.01 -20.80
C LEU A 49 -17.08 -11.96 -19.30
N GLY A 50 -16.12 -12.38 -18.48
CA GLY A 50 -16.19 -12.32 -17.01
C GLY A 50 -15.84 -10.94 -16.45
N VAL A 51 -16.80 -10.28 -15.79
CA VAL A 51 -16.61 -8.97 -15.11
C VAL A 51 -17.34 -8.95 -13.78
N ARG A 52 -16.70 -8.41 -12.73
CA ARG A 52 -17.39 -8.03 -11.48
C ARG A 52 -17.84 -6.58 -11.53
N CYS A 53 -19.12 -6.36 -11.25
CA CYS A 53 -19.69 -5.02 -11.12
C CYS A 53 -20.99 -5.06 -10.29
N SER A 54 -21.38 -3.93 -9.72
CA SER A 54 -22.64 -3.82 -8.97
C SER A 54 -23.14 -2.36 -8.95
N CYS A 55 -22.66 -1.51 -8.03
CA CYS A 55 -23.30 -0.23 -7.73
C CYS A 55 -23.31 0.83 -8.85
N ARG A 56 -22.35 0.78 -9.79
CA ARG A 56 -22.09 1.82 -10.82
C ARG A 56 -21.89 3.25 -10.28
N ALA A 57 -21.74 3.43 -8.96
CA ALA A 57 -21.62 4.72 -8.28
C ALA A 57 -20.31 4.86 -7.50
N SER A 58 -19.28 4.06 -7.85
CA SER A 58 -17.95 4.12 -7.24
C SER A 58 -17.93 3.92 -5.72
N ILE A 59 -18.81 3.07 -5.16
CA ILE A 59 -18.91 2.86 -3.70
C ILE A 59 -18.78 1.40 -3.26
N CYS A 60 -19.19 0.41 -4.06
CA CYS A 60 -19.14 -1.01 -3.65
C CYS A 60 -17.76 -1.67 -3.81
N GLY A 61 -16.85 -1.07 -4.58
CA GLY A 61 -15.50 -1.58 -4.82
C GLY A 61 -15.37 -2.77 -5.77
N SER A 62 -16.47 -3.36 -6.26
CA SER A 62 -16.44 -4.63 -7.03
C SER A 62 -15.79 -4.54 -8.41
N CYS A 63 -15.84 -3.37 -9.06
CA CYS A 63 -15.33 -3.14 -10.42
C CYS A 63 -13.86 -2.69 -10.45
N GLY A 64 -13.06 -3.11 -9.47
CA GLY A 64 -11.62 -2.88 -9.47
C GLY A 64 -10.94 -3.72 -10.56
N MET A 65 -10.16 -3.09 -11.41
CA MET A 65 -9.38 -3.72 -12.49
C MET A 65 -8.22 -2.81 -12.90
N ARG A 66 -7.27 -3.32 -13.67
CA ARG A 66 -6.17 -2.51 -14.21
C ARG A 66 -6.58 -1.94 -15.56
N VAL A 67 -6.50 -0.61 -15.69
CA VAL A 67 -6.78 0.13 -16.92
C VAL A 67 -5.50 0.86 -17.30
N ASN A 68 -4.95 0.54 -18.48
CA ASN A 68 -3.65 1.02 -18.96
C ASN A 68 -2.54 0.81 -17.93
N GLY A 69 -2.50 -0.38 -17.33
CA GLY A 69 -1.46 -0.79 -16.38
C GLY A 69 -1.65 -0.31 -14.93
N GLN A 70 -2.65 0.51 -14.62
CA GLN A 70 -2.92 0.98 -13.25
C GLN A 70 -4.28 0.52 -12.74
N ALA A 71 -4.35 0.14 -11.47
CA ALA A 71 -5.63 -0.17 -10.83
C ALA A 71 -6.55 1.05 -10.78
N LYS A 72 -7.79 0.87 -11.26
CA LYS A 72 -8.86 1.89 -11.23
C LYS A 72 -10.21 1.23 -10.95
N LEU A 73 -11.20 2.03 -10.56
CA LEU A 73 -12.60 1.61 -10.59
C LEU A 73 -13.15 1.83 -12.00
N ALA A 74 -13.58 0.76 -12.67
CA ALA A 74 -14.08 0.85 -14.04
C ALA A 74 -15.31 1.76 -14.18
N CYS A 75 -16.20 1.79 -13.17
CA CYS A 75 -17.38 2.67 -13.17
C CYS A 75 -17.08 4.15 -12.89
N LYS A 76 -15.88 4.47 -12.40
CA LYS A 76 -15.43 5.86 -12.18
C LYS A 76 -14.66 6.40 -13.37
N THR A 77 -14.02 5.51 -14.11
CA THR A 77 -13.04 5.84 -15.14
C THR A 77 -13.76 6.07 -16.46
N LYS A 78 -13.78 7.31 -16.96
CA LYS A 78 -14.33 7.61 -18.28
C LYS A 78 -13.35 7.17 -19.36
N ILE A 79 -13.88 6.70 -20.49
CA ILE A 79 -13.08 6.34 -21.66
C ILE A 79 -12.28 7.55 -22.16
N ALA A 80 -12.91 8.72 -22.21
CA ALA A 80 -12.27 9.97 -22.61
C ALA A 80 -11.04 10.34 -21.75
N ASP A 81 -11.02 9.96 -20.47
CA ASP A 81 -9.91 10.29 -19.56
C ASP A 81 -8.68 9.38 -19.76
N VAL A 82 -8.87 8.21 -20.39
CA VAL A 82 -7.84 7.16 -20.50
C VAL A 82 -7.50 6.74 -21.93
N SER A 83 -8.29 7.15 -22.93
CA SER A 83 -7.97 6.97 -24.34
C SER A 83 -7.36 8.27 -24.90
N ARG A 84 -6.03 8.38 -24.80
CA ARG A 84 -5.31 9.52 -25.36
C ARG A 84 -5.31 9.42 -26.87
N HIS A 85 -5.79 10.44 -27.58
CA HIS A 85 -5.74 10.51 -29.04
C HIS A 85 -6.32 9.29 -29.79
N GLY A 86 -7.31 8.60 -29.20
CA GLY A 86 -7.92 7.40 -29.79
C GLY A 86 -7.12 6.11 -29.58
N GLU A 87 -6.10 6.12 -28.73
CA GLU A 87 -5.34 4.92 -28.37
C GLU A 87 -6.24 3.85 -27.72
N PRO A 88 -5.99 2.55 -28.01
CA PRO A 88 -6.72 1.45 -27.39
C PRO A 88 -6.57 1.44 -25.86
N ILE A 89 -7.70 1.30 -25.16
CA ILE A 89 -7.74 1.17 -23.71
C ILE A 89 -7.47 -0.28 -23.35
N THR A 90 -6.37 -0.55 -22.66
CA THR A 90 -6.03 -1.90 -22.20
C THR A 90 -6.65 -2.16 -20.84
N VAL A 91 -7.45 -3.23 -20.74
CA VAL A 91 -8.11 -3.64 -19.51
C VAL A 91 -7.62 -5.03 -19.10
N GLU A 92 -7.14 -5.12 -17.86
CA GLU A 92 -6.54 -6.32 -17.29
C GLU A 92 -7.13 -6.61 -15.89
N PRO A 93 -7.12 -7.87 -15.43
CA PRO A 93 -7.47 -8.18 -14.05
C PRO A 93 -6.54 -7.46 -13.06
N MET A 94 -7.01 -7.32 -11.81
CA MET A 94 -6.17 -6.75 -10.73
C MET A 94 -4.89 -7.57 -10.52
N GLY A 95 -3.80 -6.88 -10.17
CA GLY A 95 -2.52 -7.48 -9.80
C GLY A 95 -2.55 -8.14 -8.42
N ASN A 96 -1.48 -8.87 -8.08
CA ASN A 96 -1.24 -9.52 -6.79
C ASN A 96 -2.36 -10.48 -6.30
N MET A 97 -3.34 -10.79 -7.16
CA MET A 97 -4.45 -11.67 -6.90
C MET A 97 -4.59 -12.66 -8.06
N PRO A 98 -4.82 -13.96 -7.79
CA PRO A 98 -5.01 -14.94 -8.85
C PRO A 98 -6.19 -14.59 -9.75
N VAL A 99 -6.06 -14.81 -11.06
CA VAL A 99 -7.16 -14.62 -12.01
C VAL A 99 -8.06 -15.85 -12.00
N VAL A 100 -9.37 -15.64 -11.84
CA VAL A 100 -10.39 -16.71 -11.88
C VAL A 100 -10.92 -16.88 -13.29
N LYS A 101 -11.38 -15.78 -13.91
CA LYS A 101 -11.89 -15.73 -15.30
C LYS A 101 -11.85 -14.29 -15.80
N ASP A 102 -11.25 -14.05 -16.96
CA ASP A 102 -11.09 -12.75 -17.59
C ASP A 102 -10.61 -11.65 -16.60
N LEU A 103 -11.50 -10.72 -16.23
CA LEU A 103 -11.20 -9.59 -15.34
C LEU A 103 -11.54 -9.89 -13.87
N ILE A 104 -12.03 -11.09 -13.57
CA ILE A 104 -12.39 -11.54 -12.22
C ILE A 104 -11.16 -12.14 -11.54
N THR A 105 -10.76 -11.56 -10.41
CA THR A 105 -9.69 -12.08 -9.56
C THR A 105 -10.20 -12.72 -8.27
N ASP A 106 -9.42 -13.60 -7.67
CA ASP A 106 -9.70 -14.14 -6.34
C ASP A 106 -9.29 -13.15 -5.26
N MET A 107 -10.28 -12.62 -4.54
CA MET A 107 -10.09 -11.67 -3.44
C MET A 107 -9.66 -12.34 -2.13
N LYS A 108 -9.50 -13.67 -2.09
CA LYS A 108 -9.07 -14.38 -0.87
C LYS A 108 -7.79 -13.80 -0.29
N VAL A 109 -6.79 -13.48 -1.13
CA VAL A 109 -5.55 -12.82 -0.70
C VAL A 109 -5.83 -11.51 0.04
N PHE A 110 -6.72 -10.68 -0.49
CA PHE A 110 -7.12 -9.41 0.15
C PHE A 110 -7.80 -9.65 1.50
N TRP A 111 -8.76 -10.57 1.56
CA TRP A 111 -9.54 -10.81 2.78
C TRP A 111 -8.73 -11.50 3.87
N ASP A 112 -7.86 -12.44 3.52
CA ASP A 112 -6.99 -13.11 4.50
C ASP A 112 -6.07 -12.11 5.19
N LYS A 113 -5.50 -11.18 4.42
CA LYS A 113 -4.68 -10.08 4.94
C LYS A 113 -5.49 -9.14 5.83
N LEU A 114 -6.71 -8.81 5.44
CA LEU A 114 -7.59 -7.97 6.26
C LEU A 114 -7.96 -8.63 7.60
N ARG A 115 -8.13 -9.96 7.63
CA ARG A 115 -8.43 -10.69 8.87
C ARG A 115 -7.24 -10.72 9.83
N GLN A 116 -6.00 -10.69 9.33
CA GLN A 116 -4.79 -10.68 10.15
C GLN A 116 -4.69 -9.47 11.09
N VAL A 117 -5.38 -8.36 10.76
CA VAL A 117 -5.34 -7.14 11.58
C VAL A 117 -6.52 -7.00 12.54
N GLU A 118 -7.34 -8.05 12.68
CA GLU A 118 -8.53 -8.08 13.55
C GLU A 118 -9.38 -6.81 13.41
N PRO A 119 -10.05 -6.61 12.26
CA PRO A 119 -10.56 -5.31 11.82
C PRO A 119 -11.91 -4.96 12.48
N TYR A 120 -11.99 -5.10 13.80
CA TYR A 120 -13.13 -4.80 14.66
C TYR A 120 -12.65 -4.12 15.95
N LEU A 121 -13.54 -3.35 16.57
CA LEU A 121 -13.26 -2.62 17.81
C LEU A 121 -13.14 -3.61 18.98
N GLN A 122 -12.12 -3.44 19.83
CA GLN A 122 -11.91 -4.27 21.02
C GLN A 122 -11.78 -3.40 22.28
N PRO A 123 -12.89 -2.88 22.84
CA PRO A 123 -12.89 -2.12 24.09
C PRO A 123 -12.62 -3.03 25.29
N GLU A 124 -12.09 -2.44 26.36
CA GLU A 124 -11.96 -3.09 27.68
C GLU A 124 -13.17 -2.80 28.58
N GLY A 125 -13.53 -3.77 29.43
CA GLY A 125 -14.61 -3.65 30.40
C GLY A 125 -15.98 -4.08 29.87
N PRO A 126 -17.04 -3.97 30.71
CA PRO A 126 -18.39 -4.29 30.29
C PRO A 126 -18.91 -3.26 29.26
N ALA A 127 -19.69 -3.73 28.29
CA ALA A 127 -20.33 -2.84 27.33
C ALA A 127 -21.20 -1.78 28.05
N PRO A 128 -21.11 -0.50 27.65
CA PRO A 128 -21.93 0.55 28.26
C PRO A 128 -23.42 0.30 28.01
N LYS A 129 -24.28 0.87 28.86
CA LYS A 129 -25.74 0.81 28.68
C LYS A 129 -26.22 1.55 27.42
N GLY A 130 -25.41 2.46 26.89
CA GLY A 130 -25.69 3.24 25.68
C GLY A 130 -24.53 3.14 24.68
N GLU A 131 -24.24 4.22 23.96
CA GLU A 131 -23.11 4.28 23.04
C GLU A 131 -21.76 4.48 23.72
N TYR A 132 -20.67 4.14 23.03
CA TYR A 132 -19.32 4.53 23.43
C TYR A 132 -19.09 6.00 23.09
N ILE A 133 -18.78 6.81 24.10
CA ILE A 133 -18.54 8.25 23.93
C ILE A 133 -17.15 8.50 23.38
N ALA A 134 -17.05 9.27 22.30
CA ALA A 134 -15.81 9.79 21.74
C ALA A 134 -16.04 11.22 21.24
N SER A 135 -15.07 12.11 21.42
CA SER A 135 -15.18 13.49 20.94
C SER A 135 -14.98 13.56 19.43
N ASP A 136 -15.59 14.56 18.77
CA ASP A 136 -15.38 14.80 17.34
C ASP A 136 -13.90 14.96 16.99
N GLU A 137 -13.16 15.71 17.81
CA GLU A 137 -11.71 15.92 17.64
C GLU A 137 -10.94 14.60 17.60
N SER A 138 -11.27 13.66 18.50
CA SER A 138 -10.63 12.34 18.55
C SER A 138 -10.99 11.44 17.38
N MET A 139 -12.05 11.75 16.63
CA MET A 139 -12.56 10.91 15.53
C MET A 139 -12.32 11.51 14.13
N ASN A 140 -12.20 12.84 14.02
CA ASN A 140 -12.13 13.55 12.74
C ASN A 140 -10.98 13.07 11.85
N HIS A 141 -9.83 12.79 12.44
CA HIS A 141 -8.65 12.31 11.71
C HIS A 141 -8.84 10.90 11.11
N LEU A 142 -9.84 10.14 11.58
CA LEU A 142 -10.20 8.80 11.10
C LEU A 142 -11.14 8.82 9.89
N VAL A 143 -11.83 9.94 9.61
CA VAL A 143 -12.82 10.03 8.53
C VAL A 143 -12.22 9.62 7.18
N GLY A 144 -11.01 10.09 6.88
CA GLY A 144 -10.30 9.72 5.65
C GLY A 144 -10.06 8.21 5.52
N VAL A 145 -9.65 7.55 6.60
CA VAL A 145 -9.37 6.10 6.56
C VAL A 145 -10.64 5.25 6.57
N MET A 146 -11.74 5.75 7.16
CA MET A 146 -13.06 5.09 7.15
C MET A 146 -13.68 5.03 5.75
N ASN A 147 -13.27 5.90 4.83
CA ASN A 147 -13.77 5.92 3.45
C ASN A 147 -13.27 4.74 2.58
N CYS A 148 -12.48 3.82 3.14
CA CYS A 148 -12.03 2.63 2.43
C CYS A 148 -13.21 1.71 2.07
N ILE A 149 -13.45 1.53 0.77
CA ILE A 149 -14.52 0.68 0.22
C ILE A 149 -14.08 -0.77 -0.09
N MET A 150 -12.93 -1.19 0.43
CA MET A 150 -12.38 -2.54 0.22
C MET A 150 -12.25 -2.97 -1.26
N CYS A 151 -11.97 -2.04 -2.17
CA CYS A 151 -11.89 -2.33 -3.61
C CYS A 151 -10.64 -3.09 -4.07
N GLY A 152 -9.62 -3.22 -3.22
CA GLY A 152 -8.38 -3.93 -3.56
C GLY A 152 -7.39 -3.20 -4.47
N ALA A 153 -7.69 -1.99 -4.98
CA ALA A 153 -6.82 -1.26 -5.92
C ALA A 153 -5.39 -1.03 -5.37
N CYS A 154 -5.27 -0.64 -4.10
CA CYS A 154 -3.96 -0.45 -3.46
C CYS A 154 -3.17 -1.75 -3.27
N VAL A 155 -3.86 -2.89 -3.19
CA VAL A 155 -3.25 -4.23 -3.10
C VAL A 155 -2.80 -4.68 -4.50
N SER A 156 -3.61 -4.41 -5.53
CA SER A 156 -3.29 -4.70 -6.94
C SER A 156 -1.93 -4.17 -7.35
N ASP A 157 -1.64 -2.92 -7.00
CA ASP A 157 -0.47 -2.20 -7.52
C ASP A 157 0.64 -2.05 -6.45
N CYS A 158 0.53 -2.75 -5.32
CA CYS A 158 1.58 -2.77 -4.31
C CYS A 158 2.80 -3.54 -4.82
N THR A 159 3.93 -2.85 -4.97
CA THR A 159 5.18 -3.45 -5.45
C THR A 159 5.81 -4.41 -4.44
N VAL A 160 5.59 -4.19 -3.14
CA VAL A 160 6.08 -5.10 -2.08
C VAL A 160 5.39 -6.45 -2.19
N LEU A 161 4.06 -6.44 -2.36
CA LEU A 161 3.28 -7.68 -2.40
C LEU A 161 3.56 -8.52 -3.67
N ALA A 162 4.10 -7.88 -4.72
CA ALA A 162 4.55 -8.58 -5.92
C ALA A 162 5.81 -9.44 -5.69
N VAL A 163 6.62 -9.11 -4.67
CA VAL A 163 7.88 -9.82 -4.36
C VAL A 163 7.82 -10.59 -3.04
N ASP A 164 7.10 -10.07 -2.04
CA ASP A 164 6.94 -10.70 -0.74
C ASP A 164 5.45 -10.81 -0.38
N LYS A 165 4.96 -12.05 -0.41
CA LYS A 165 3.57 -12.38 -0.07
C LYS A 165 3.31 -12.34 1.43
N ASN A 166 4.33 -12.24 2.29
CA ASN A 166 4.17 -12.18 3.73
C ASN A 166 3.70 -10.80 4.19
N PHE A 167 4.04 -9.73 3.47
CA PHE A 167 3.57 -8.38 3.76
C PHE A 167 2.05 -8.29 3.93
N ILE A 168 1.57 -7.64 5.01
CA ILE A 168 0.15 -7.50 5.37
C ILE A 168 -0.65 -6.69 4.35
N ALA A 169 0.02 -5.97 3.45
CA ALA A 169 -0.58 -5.19 2.36
C ALA A 169 -1.23 -3.87 2.83
N PRO A 170 -1.28 -2.85 1.95
CA PRO A 170 -1.65 -1.49 2.35
C PRO A 170 -3.09 -1.34 2.82
N ALA A 171 -4.05 -2.07 2.26
CA ALA A 171 -5.45 -1.98 2.67
C ALA A 171 -5.66 -2.44 4.12
N ALA A 172 -5.06 -3.57 4.49
CA ALA A 172 -5.17 -4.12 5.83
C ALA A 172 -4.46 -3.23 6.85
N LEU A 173 -3.26 -2.72 6.53
CA LEU A 173 -2.57 -1.78 7.41
C LEU A 173 -3.33 -0.45 7.58
N ALA A 174 -3.94 0.09 6.52
CA ALA A 174 -4.82 1.26 6.66
C ALA A 174 -6.03 0.95 7.56
N LYS A 175 -6.64 -0.24 7.40
CA LYS A 175 -7.73 -0.67 8.28
C LYS A 175 -7.26 -0.88 9.73
N ALA A 176 -6.02 -1.34 9.94
CA ALA A 176 -5.43 -1.48 11.27
C ALA A 176 -5.25 -0.13 11.95
N TYR A 177 -4.71 0.86 11.22
CA TYR A 177 -4.58 2.24 11.72
C TYR A 177 -5.93 2.80 12.20
N ARG A 178 -7.02 2.50 11.48
CA ARG A 178 -8.36 2.90 11.90
C ARG A 178 -8.71 2.41 13.32
N PHE A 179 -8.23 1.27 13.78
CA PHE A 179 -8.48 0.81 15.16
C PHE A 179 -7.39 1.26 16.13
N VAL A 180 -6.12 1.23 15.71
CA VAL A 180 -4.98 1.72 16.51
C VAL A 180 -5.19 3.17 16.98
N ALA A 181 -5.77 4.01 16.13
CA ALA A 181 -6.02 5.42 16.42
C ALA A 181 -7.47 5.73 16.85
N ASP A 182 -8.32 4.71 17.07
CA ASP A 182 -9.66 4.92 17.63
C ASP A 182 -9.59 4.94 19.16
N PRO A 183 -10.01 6.02 19.83
CA PRO A 183 -9.94 6.14 21.30
C PRO A 183 -10.79 5.11 22.04
N ARG A 184 -11.69 4.42 21.33
CA ARG A 184 -12.57 3.39 21.91
C ARG A 184 -11.94 1.99 21.85
N ASP A 185 -10.82 1.81 21.16
CA ASP A 185 -10.11 0.52 21.10
C ASP A 185 -9.09 0.43 22.25
N SER A 186 -9.10 -0.67 22.99
CA SER A 186 -8.19 -0.88 24.12
C SER A 186 -7.00 -1.78 23.76
N ARG A 187 -6.81 -2.11 22.48
CA ARG A 187 -5.77 -3.04 22.01
C ARG A 187 -4.67 -2.36 21.22
N THR A 188 -4.58 -1.03 21.25
CA THR A 188 -3.59 -0.24 20.51
C THR A 188 -2.17 -0.76 20.65
N SER A 189 -1.66 -0.91 21.88
CA SER A 189 -0.29 -1.39 22.13
C SER A 189 -0.08 -2.81 21.57
N GLN A 190 -0.98 -3.75 21.85
CA GLN A 190 -0.92 -5.12 21.31
C GLN A 190 -0.91 -5.15 19.78
N ARG A 191 -1.79 -4.37 19.13
CA ARG A 191 -1.83 -4.26 17.66
C ARG A 191 -0.53 -3.70 17.12
N LEU A 192 0.00 -2.63 17.71
CA LEU A 192 1.28 -2.03 17.30
C LEU A 192 2.42 -3.04 17.42
N GLY A 193 2.49 -3.79 18.52
CA GLY A 193 3.51 -4.84 18.71
C GLY A 193 3.47 -5.90 17.60
N VAL A 194 2.29 -6.44 17.29
CA VAL A 194 2.13 -7.43 16.20
C VAL A 194 2.47 -6.83 14.84
N LEU A 195 2.05 -5.59 14.58
CA LEU A 195 2.30 -4.91 13.32
C LEU A 195 3.76 -4.44 13.17
N ASN A 196 4.55 -4.45 14.24
CA ASN A 196 5.96 -4.08 14.23
C ASN A 196 6.88 -5.23 13.79
N GLU A 197 6.36 -6.46 13.81
CA GLU A 197 7.03 -7.69 13.37
C GLU A 197 7.23 -7.74 11.84
N SER A 198 7.96 -8.76 11.38
CA SER A 198 8.14 -9.07 9.95
C SER A 198 6.79 -9.28 9.24
N GLY A 199 6.64 -8.79 8.01
CA GLY A 199 5.37 -8.72 7.30
C GLY A 199 4.53 -7.48 7.65
N GLY A 200 4.92 -6.74 8.70
CA GLY A 200 4.18 -5.61 9.25
C GLY A 200 4.49 -4.25 8.61
N VAL A 201 4.48 -3.19 9.42
CA VAL A 201 4.58 -1.80 8.94
C VAL A 201 5.93 -1.49 8.30
N TRP A 202 7.02 -2.17 8.70
CA TRP A 202 8.38 -1.89 8.25
C TRP A 202 8.69 -2.39 6.83
N ASP A 203 7.96 -3.41 6.37
CA ASP A 203 8.16 -4.00 5.03
C ASP A 203 7.62 -3.10 3.91
N CYS A 204 6.85 -2.07 4.25
CA CYS A 204 6.45 -1.06 3.29
C CYS A 204 7.68 -0.27 2.78
N VAL A 205 7.97 -0.36 1.48
CA VAL A 205 9.07 0.37 0.82
C VAL A 205 8.70 1.80 0.38
N ARG A 206 7.50 2.28 0.73
CA ARG A 206 7.02 3.66 0.45
C ARG A 206 7.01 4.03 -1.05
N CYS A 207 6.60 3.10 -1.93
CA CYS A 207 6.50 3.34 -3.38
C CYS A 207 5.31 4.22 -3.83
N MET A 208 4.46 4.68 -2.91
CA MET A 208 3.31 5.57 -3.13
C MET A 208 2.17 5.07 -4.04
N TYR A 209 2.32 3.98 -4.79
CA TYR A 209 1.27 3.48 -5.69
C TYR A 209 -0.07 3.23 -4.98
N CYS A 210 -0.06 2.79 -3.72
CA CYS A 210 -1.29 2.58 -2.95
C CYS A 210 -2.08 3.86 -2.64
N VAL A 211 -1.41 5.02 -2.63
CA VAL A 211 -2.03 6.34 -2.49
C VAL A 211 -2.58 6.78 -3.84
N GLU A 212 -1.74 6.71 -4.88
CA GLU A 212 -2.07 7.11 -6.26
C GLU A 212 -3.32 6.42 -6.80
N VAL A 213 -3.43 5.10 -6.62
CA VAL A 213 -4.56 4.32 -7.17
C VAL A 213 -5.80 4.35 -6.29
N CYS A 214 -5.76 4.97 -5.10
CA CYS A 214 -6.87 4.94 -4.16
C CYS A 214 -8.03 5.81 -4.66
N PRO A 215 -9.20 5.25 -5.02
CA PRO A 215 -10.30 6.03 -5.59
C PRO A 215 -11.00 6.94 -4.57
N LYS A 216 -10.70 6.78 -3.27
CA LYS A 216 -11.34 7.42 -2.12
C LYS A 216 -10.39 8.25 -1.27
N GLY A 217 -9.12 8.40 -1.67
CA GLY A 217 -8.17 9.25 -0.94
C GLY A 217 -7.84 8.79 0.49
N VAL A 218 -7.88 7.47 0.76
CA VAL A 218 -7.57 6.89 2.09
C VAL A 218 -6.11 7.11 2.50
N ALA A 219 -5.22 7.28 1.52
CA ALA A 219 -3.77 7.40 1.68
C ALA A 219 -3.12 6.29 2.55
N PRO A 220 -3.18 4.99 2.16
CA PRO A 220 -2.69 3.90 2.98
C PRO A 220 -1.23 4.02 3.44
N MET A 221 -0.34 4.55 2.59
CA MET A 221 1.08 4.73 2.93
C MET A 221 1.25 5.67 4.13
N GLU A 222 0.55 6.80 4.15
CA GLU A 222 0.60 7.75 5.26
C GLU A 222 0.11 7.14 6.57
N ARG A 223 -0.91 6.27 6.52
CA ARG A 223 -1.42 5.54 7.69
C ARG A 223 -0.40 4.52 8.20
N ILE A 224 0.34 3.87 7.30
CA ILE A 224 1.47 2.99 7.66
C ILE A 224 2.56 3.79 8.35
N MET A 225 2.91 4.98 7.83
CA MET A 225 3.91 5.85 8.46
C MET A 225 3.47 6.29 9.86
N LYS A 226 2.22 6.71 10.03
CA LYS A 226 1.69 7.05 11.36
C LYS A 226 1.72 5.89 12.35
N MET A 227 1.49 4.66 11.90
CA MET A 227 1.65 3.50 12.78
C MET A 227 3.11 3.20 13.13
N ARG A 228 4.08 3.52 12.27
CA ARG A 228 5.51 3.43 12.62
C ARG A 228 5.85 4.41 13.74
N ASP A 229 5.39 5.65 13.62
CA ASP A 229 5.58 6.68 14.65
C ASP A 229 4.96 6.21 15.99
N LEU A 230 3.68 5.81 15.97
CA LEU A 230 2.99 5.31 17.15
C LEU A 230 3.64 4.05 17.76
N ALA A 231 4.17 3.14 16.94
CA ALA A 231 4.88 1.97 17.43
C ALA A 231 6.16 2.38 18.17
N MET A 232 6.91 3.35 17.63
CA MET A 232 8.13 3.84 18.26
C MET A 232 7.83 4.64 19.54
N GLU A 233 6.80 5.48 19.55
CA GLU A 233 6.33 6.20 20.74
C GLU A 233 5.87 5.23 21.85
N ALA A 234 5.26 4.11 21.48
CA ALA A 234 4.87 3.04 22.40
C ALA A 234 6.05 2.15 22.87
N GLY A 235 7.29 2.44 22.44
CA GLY A 235 8.50 1.74 22.88
C GLY A 235 8.86 0.49 22.06
N TYR A 236 8.19 0.24 20.93
CA TYR A 236 8.49 -0.89 20.04
C TYR A 236 9.70 -0.63 19.12
N ASN A 237 10.83 -0.21 19.70
CA ASN A 237 11.98 0.30 18.93
C ASN A 237 13.00 -0.79 18.57
N ASN A 238 12.85 -2.00 19.12
CA ASN A 238 13.84 -3.06 18.97
C ASN A 238 13.69 -3.89 17.67
N THR A 239 13.37 -3.25 16.55
CA THR A 239 13.30 -3.89 15.23
C THR A 239 14.29 -3.27 14.27
N PRO A 240 14.70 -3.99 13.21
CA PRO A 240 15.60 -3.42 12.20
C PRO A 240 15.06 -2.13 11.59
N GLY A 241 13.74 -2.05 11.35
CA GLY A 241 13.10 -0.86 10.78
C GLY A 241 13.10 0.35 11.72
N ALA A 242 12.80 0.14 13.01
CA ALA A 242 12.85 1.22 14.00
C ALA A 242 14.29 1.72 14.21
N ARG A 243 15.25 0.80 14.43
CA ARG A 243 16.68 1.17 14.55
C ARG A 243 17.23 1.86 13.31
N HIS A 244 16.78 1.47 12.11
CA HIS A 244 17.14 2.14 10.87
C HIS A 244 16.69 3.60 10.87
N THR A 245 15.45 3.86 11.31
CA THR A 245 14.89 5.22 11.40
C THR A 245 15.67 6.07 12.40
N GLU A 246 15.96 5.54 13.60
CA GLU A 246 16.73 6.24 14.64
C GLU A 246 18.18 6.51 14.20
N SER A 247 18.85 5.52 13.60
CA SER A 247 20.22 5.66 13.08
C SER A 247 20.29 6.67 11.94
N PHE A 248 19.32 6.65 11.03
CA PHE A 248 19.21 7.64 9.96
C PHE A 248 19.08 9.06 10.53
N ALA A 249 18.11 9.28 11.41
CA ALA A 249 17.85 10.60 11.99
C ALA A 249 19.05 11.10 12.80
N SER A 250 19.63 10.24 13.65
CA SER A 250 20.79 10.60 14.48
C SER A 250 22.03 10.92 13.63
N SER A 251 22.29 10.18 12.56
CA SER A 251 23.41 10.44 11.64
C SER A 251 23.24 11.79 10.94
N VAL A 252 22.05 12.09 10.41
CA VAL A 252 21.79 13.37 9.74
C VAL A 252 21.89 14.53 10.74
N LYS A 253 21.41 14.35 11.97
CA LYS A 253 21.52 15.35 13.04
C LYS A 253 22.97 15.62 13.46
N SER A 254 23.81 14.58 13.58
CA SER A 254 25.20 14.72 14.03
C SER A 254 26.14 15.27 12.95
N ASP A 255 26.07 14.70 11.76
CA ASP A 255 27.08 14.91 10.71
C ASP A 255 26.57 15.78 9.55
N GLY A 256 25.25 15.98 9.49
CA GLY A 256 24.57 16.66 8.38
C GLY A 256 24.44 15.80 7.12
N LEU A 257 24.95 14.55 7.16
CA LEU A 257 24.86 13.55 6.11
C LEU A 257 24.58 12.17 6.72
N LEU A 258 24.04 11.29 5.88
CA LEU A 258 23.84 9.89 6.25
C LEU A 258 25.17 9.13 6.22
N ASN A 259 25.49 8.43 7.30
CA ASN A 259 26.56 7.43 7.34
C ASN A 259 25.95 6.06 7.02
N GLU A 260 26.04 5.66 5.75
CA GLU A 260 25.46 4.40 5.23
C GLU A 260 26.05 3.15 5.91
N THR A 261 27.36 3.17 6.24
CA THR A 261 28.02 2.03 6.90
C THR A 261 27.50 1.85 8.32
N LYS A 262 27.42 2.95 9.09
CA LYS A 262 26.83 2.94 10.42
C LYS A 262 25.36 2.53 10.38
N LEU A 263 24.60 3.05 9.42
CA LEU A 263 23.19 2.71 9.24
C LEU A 263 22.97 1.20 9.08
N ALA A 264 23.78 0.53 8.26
CA ALA A 264 23.67 -0.91 8.05
C ALA A 264 23.92 -1.71 9.34
N ILE A 265 24.93 -1.30 10.12
CA ILE A 265 25.30 -1.93 11.39
C ILE A 265 24.19 -1.71 12.44
N ASP A 266 23.75 -0.47 12.63
CA ASP A 266 22.75 -0.10 13.64
C ASP A 266 21.39 -0.75 13.33
N SER A 267 20.99 -0.77 12.05
CA SER A 267 19.74 -1.42 11.62
C SER A 267 19.75 -2.91 11.98
N THR A 268 20.85 -3.62 11.68
CA THR A 268 20.99 -5.05 12.01
C THR A 268 21.10 -5.28 13.51
N GLY A 269 21.60 -4.29 14.25
CA GLY A 269 21.89 -4.34 15.68
C GLY A 269 23.36 -4.65 15.92
N ILE A 270 24.06 -3.77 16.66
CA ILE A 270 25.51 -3.86 16.91
C ILE A 270 25.88 -5.20 17.56
N PHE A 271 25.02 -5.72 18.44
CA PHE A 271 25.25 -6.97 19.17
C PHE A 271 24.72 -8.23 18.45
N ASN A 272 24.07 -8.08 17.29
CA ASN A 272 23.52 -9.20 16.51
C ASN A 272 24.60 -9.83 15.63
N ILE A 273 25.56 -10.54 16.23
CA ILE A 273 26.70 -11.15 15.52
C ILE A 273 26.27 -12.02 14.32
N PRO A 274 25.27 -12.92 14.44
CA PRO A 274 24.80 -13.70 13.29
C PRO A 274 24.27 -12.82 12.15
N GLY A 275 23.48 -11.79 12.47
CA GLY A 275 22.97 -10.84 11.49
C GLY A 275 24.08 -10.05 10.79
N GLN A 276 25.11 -9.62 11.53
CA GLN A 276 26.25 -8.92 10.96
C GLN A 276 27.07 -9.82 10.02
N LEU A 277 27.30 -11.08 10.41
CA LEU A 277 28.00 -12.07 9.57
C LEU A 277 27.23 -12.34 8.27
N ALA A 278 25.90 -12.35 8.31
CA ALA A 278 25.07 -12.51 7.11
C ALA A 278 25.26 -11.36 6.10
N GLN A 279 25.68 -10.17 6.53
CA GLN A 279 25.99 -9.02 5.66
C GLN A 279 27.40 -9.06 5.07
N ALA A 280 28.30 -9.90 5.58
CA ALA A 280 29.70 -9.96 5.14
C ALA A 280 29.88 -10.19 3.62
N PRO A 281 29.11 -11.08 2.95
CA PRO A 281 29.24 -11.27 1.50
C PRO A 281 28.87 -10.02 0.68
N VAL A 282 27.98 -9.16 1.19
CA VAL A 282 27.63 -7.88 0.57
C VAL A 282 28.75 -6.88 0.80
N ALA A 283 29.27 -6.78 2.03
CA ALA A 283 30.37 -5.90 2.39
C ALA A 283 31.65 -6.20 1.59
N VAL A 284 32.02 -7.49 1.46
CA VAL A 284 33.18 -7.91 0.65
C VAL A 284 32.99 -7.53 -0.83
N ARG A 285 31.82 -7.78 -1.41
CA ARG A 285 31.53 -7.38 -2.80
C ARG A 285 31.57 -5.86 -3.00
N ALA A 286 31.08 -5.08 -2.03
CA ALA A 286 31.16 -3.64 -2.06
C ALA A 286 32.62 -3.15 -2.00
N LEU A 287 33.42 -3.73 -1.10
CA LEU A 287 34.86 -3.43 -0.96
C LEU A 287 35.63 -3.75 -2.25
N LEU A 288 35.45 -4.95 -2.82
CA LEU A 288 36.10 -5.36 -4.08
C LEU A 288 35.75 -4.45 -5.27
N ARG A 289 34.60 -3.76 -5.21
CA ARG A 289 34.16 -2.82 -6.25
C ARG A 289 34.49 -1.36 -5.93
N GLY A 290 35.21 -1.09 -4.82
CA GLY A 290 35.47 0.28 -4.36
C GLY A 290 34.20 1.06 -3.99
N LYS A 291 33.10 0.36 -3.68
CA LYS A 291 31.79 0.92 -3.33
C LYS A 291 31.49 0.84 -1.83
N LEU A 292 32.48 0.52 -1.00
CA LEU A 292 32.28 0.51 0.44
C LEU A 292 32.29 1.97 0.93
N PRO A 293 31.21 2.45 1.59
CA PRO A 293 31.18 3.81 2.12
C PRO A 293 32.23 3.97 3.22
N PRO A 294 32.74 5.20 3.44
CA PRO A 294 33.72 5.46 4.49
C PRO A 294 33.13 5.11 5.87
N LEU A 295 33.95 4.51 6.74
CA LEU A 295 33.56 4.13 8.10
C LEU A 295 33.16 5.35 8.96
N PHE A 296 33.84 6.48 8.73
CA PHE A 296 33.53 7.75 9.35
C PHE A 296 32.84 8.65 8.34
N GLY A 297 31.63 9.11 8.68
CA GLY A 297 30.84 10.00 7.82
C GLY A 297 31.56 11.33 7.57
N HIS A 298 31.42 11.85 6.35
CA HIS A 298 31.88 13.19 6.02
C HIS A 298 30.99 14.24 6.69
N LYS A 299 31.60 15.17 7.43
CA LYS A 299 30.87 16.27 8.08
C LYS A 299 30.75 17.44 7.13
N ILE A 300 29.54 17.93 6.90
CA ILE A 300 29.33 19.12 6.06
C ILE A 300 29.47 20.41 6.87
N LYS A 301 29.86 21.50 6.18
CA LYS A 301 29.97 22.83 6.80
C LYS A 301 28.64 23.33 7.37
N ALA A 302 27.52 22.98 6.72
CA ALA A 302 26.16 23.38 7.11
C ALA A 302 25.55 22.58 8.29
N ARG A 303 26.29 21.65 8.92
CA ARG A 303 25.75 20.79 10.00
C ARG A 303 25.10 21.56 11.16
N LYS A 304 25.59 22.76 11.48
CA LYS A 304 25.01 23.62 12.54
C LYS A 304 23.60 24.08 12.17
N GLN A 305 23.33 24.36 10.89
CA GLN A 305 22.00 24.75 10.42
C GLN A 305 21.05 23.55 10.47
N ILE A 306 21.51 22.38 10.05
CA ILE A 306 20.73 21.13 10.14
C ILE A 306 20.38 20.83 11.61
N LYS A 307 21.36 20.89 12.52
CA LYS A 307 21.12 20.65 13.94
C LYS A 307 20.07 21.62 14.52
N ARG A 308 20.09 22.90 14.13
CA ARG A 308 19.06 23.88 14.51
C ARG A 308 17.66 23.51 14.00
N VAL A 309 17.56 22.90 12.81
CA VAL A 309 16.26 22.41 12.30
C VAL A 309 15.74 21.29 13.19
N PHE A 310 16.59 20.31 13.55
CA PHE A 310 16.20 19.27 14.52
C PHE A 310 15.79 19.87 15.86
N GLU A 311 16.60 20.76 16.44
CA GLU A 311 16.27 21.43 17.71
C GLU A 311 14.94 22.20 17.66
N LYS A 312 14.63 22.84 16.52
CA LYS A 312 13.37 23.56 16.34
C LYS A 312 12.16 22.63 16.17
N VAL A 313 12.33 21.50 15.48
CA VAL A 313 11.23 20.55 15.22
C VAL A 313 10.96 19.68 16.45
N GLU A 314 12.01 19.22 17.14
CA GLU A 314 11.89 18.42 18.36
C GLU A 314 11.53 19.29 19.58
N GLY A 315 11.93 20.56 19.60
CA GLY A 315 11.59 21.50 20.69
C GLY A 315 10.21 22.17 20.56
N GLN A 316 9.35 21.67 19.68
CA GLN A 316 7.96 22.13 19.49
C GLN A 316 6.93 21.35 20.30
N GLU A 317 7.37 20.61 21.31
CA GLU A 317 6.50 20.00 22.35
C GLU A 317 5.98 21.04 23.35
#